data_AF-A0A845ARC3-F1
#
_entry.id   AF-A0A845ARC3-F1
#
_cell.length_a   1.000
_cell.length_b   1.000
_cell.length_c   1.000
_cell.angle_alpha   90.00
_cell.angle_beta   90.00
_cell.angle_gamma   90.00
#
_symmetry.space_group_name_H-M   'P 1'
#
loop_
_entity.id
_entity.type
_entity.pdbx_description
1 polymer ?
#
loop_
_entity_poly.entity_id
_entity_poly.type
_entity_poly.pdbx_seq_one_letter_code
_entity_poly.pdbx_strand_id
1 'polypeptide(L)'
;MASLENLAAEGISTICYNFMPVIDWTRTDLKFQLPTGAYALRFDQDEFAAFDLFILRREGAGEEYTADEIERARLVFDAMTEMDAASLTRTIIAGLPGKMTDAYSLEDFRSALARYAGIDHAKLRQNLFAFLSKVLPHAEKLDVRLAIHPDDPPWDMFGLPRIICTPDDLDILFKNLPSPANGITLCVGTYGSRPDNDLPQMARDYRDRIHFAHLRGVSRDPEDQRTFVEASHLDSDIDMVTVIRHLIENERINGREIFIRPDHGHLMMGDVNRANNPGYSAIGRMKGLSEIRGVIKAVSDLGSA
;
A
#
# COMPACT_ATOMS: atom_id res chain seq x y z
N MET A 1 -11.21 1.06 21.67
CA MET A 1 -12.00 -0.13 22.04
C MET A 1 -13.44 0.00 21.57
N ALA A 2 -14.16 1.08 21.90
CA ALA A 2 -15.55 1.30 21.47
C ALA A 2 -15.83 1.02 19.97
N SER A 3 -14.99 1.50 19.04
CA SER A 3 -15.19 1.22 17.60
C SER A 3 -15.16 -0.28 17.28
N LEU A 4 -14.24 -1.03 17.90
CA LEU A 4 -14.11 -2.47 17.70
C LEU A 4 -15.31 -3.22 18.29
N GLU A 5 -15.74 -2.83 19.49
CA GLU A 5 -16.93 -3.40 20.15
C GLU A 5 -18.20 -3.15 19.33
N ASN A 6 -18.37 -1.94 18.80
CA ASN A 6 -19.51 -1.59 17.95
C ASN A 6 -19.51 -2.39 16.65
N LEU A 7 -18.37 -2.53 15.98
CA LEU A 7 -18.25 -3.33 14.76
C LEU A 7 -18.57 -4.81 15.02
N ALA A 8 -18.04 -5.37 16.11
CA ALA A 8 -18.32 -6.75 16.50
C ALA A 8 -19.81 -6.97 16.81
N ALA A 9 -20.47 -6.00 17.47
CA ALA A 9 -21.92 -6.06 17.76
C ALA A 9 -22.78 -6.10 16.49
N GLU A 10 -22.30 -5.52 15.38
CA GLU A 10 -22.93 -5.56 14.06
C GLU A 10 -22.45 -6.72 13.18
N GLY A 11 -21.68 -7.67 13.73
CA GLY A 11 -21.17 -8.84 13.02
C GLY A 11 -19.99 -8.58 12.08
N ILE A 12 -19.33 -7.42 12.18
CA ILE A 12 -18.13 -7.09 11.41
C ILE A 12 -16.90 -7.59 12.17
N SER A 13 -16.25 -8.62 11.65
CA SER A 13 -15.18 -9.36 12.32
C SER A 13 -13.79 -9.24 11.67
N THR A 14 -13.66 -8.53 10.55
CA THR A 14 -12.34 -8.29 9.90
C THR A 14 -12.12 -6.79 9.72
N ILE A 15 -11.03 -6.28 10.31
CA ILE A 15 -10.71 -4.83 10.31
C ILE A 15 -9.33 -4.62 9.68
N CYS A 16 -9.32 -4.00 8.50
CA CYS A 16 -8.10 -3.51 7.86
C CYS A 16 -7.67 -2.18 8.49
N TYR A 17 -6.38 -2.01 8.77
CA TYR A 17 -5.79 -0.76 9.29
C TYR A 17 -4.34 -0.63 8.81
N ASN A 18 -3.72 0.55 8.92
CA ASN A 18 -2.28 0.72 8.68
C ASN A 18 -1.64 1.47 9.87
N PHE A 19 -0.31 1.56 9.86
CA PHE A 19 0.46 2.33 10.83
C PHE A 19 1.47 3.27 10.16
N MET A 20 1.14 3.73 8.95
CA MET A 20 1.99 4.62 8.17
C MET A 20 2.09 5.99 8.86
N PRO A 21 3.29 6.52 9.12
CA PRO A 21 3.46 7.81 9.76
C PRO A 21 3.16 8.94 8.77
N VAL A 22 2.34 9.90 9.20
CA VAL A 22 1.98 11.14 8.49
C VAL A 22 1.19 10.94 7.20
N ILE A 23 1.64 10.12 6.25
CA ILE A 23 1.07 9.96 4.92
C ILE A 23 0.70 8.49 4.72
N ASP A 24 -0.48 8.26 4.19
CA ASP A 24 -0.95 6.93 3.80
C ASP A 24 -0.27 6.49 2.48
N TRP A 25 -1.01 5.85 1.57
CA TRP A 25 -0.51 5.51 0.25
C TRP A 25 -0.09 6.74 -0.57
N THR A 26 1.06 6.64 -1.26
CA THR A 26 1.65 7.76 -2.00
C THR A 26 1.91 7.42 -3.47
N ARG A 27 1.58 8.34 -4.38
CA ARG A 27 1.88 8.30 -5.82
C ARG A 27 2.38 9.68 -6.25
N THR A 28 3.01 9.79 -7.41
CA THR A 28 3.46 11.07 -7.98
C THR A 28 2.63 11.50 -9.19
N ASP A 29 2.08 10.53 -9.92
CA ASP A 29 1.14 10.76 -11.02
C ASP A 29 -0.14 9.90 -10.85
N LEU A 30 -1.29 10.57 -10.91
CA LEU A 30 -2.62 9.95 -10.77
C LEU A 30 -3.30 9.68 -12.11
N LYS A 31 -2.69 10.12 -13.22
CA LYS A 31 -3.18 9.97 -14.59
C LYS A 31 -2.03 9.65 -15.55
N PHE A 32 -1.17 8.70 -15.19
CA PHE A 32 -0.13 8.22 -16.08
C PHE A 32 -0.77 7.47 -17.26
N GLN A 33 -0.59 7.98 -18.47
CA GLN A 33 -1.24 7.41 -19.65
C GLN A 33 -0.51 6.16 -20.14
N LEU A 34 -1.22 5.04 -20.19
CA LEU A 34 -0.72 3.77 -20.70
C LEU A 34 -0.79 3.74 -22.24
N PRO A 35 0.00 2.88 -22.92
CA PRO A 35 -0.08 2.69 -24.37
C PRO A 35 -1.47 2.26 -24.88
N THR A 36 -2.28 1.67 -24.00
CA THR A 36 -3.68 1.27 -24.28
C THR A 36 -4.65 2.46 -24.33
N GLY A 37 -4.20 3.65 -23.93
CA GLY A 37 -5.02 4.86 -23.75
C GLY A 37 -5.75 4.94 -22.41
N ALA A 38 -5.68 3.91 -21.57
CA ALA A 38 -6.12 3.96 -20.18
C ALA A 38 -5.15 4.77 -19.31
N TYR A 39 -5.58 5.17 -18.12
CA TYR A 39 -4.72 5.86 -17.16
C TYR A 39 -4.49 5.01 -15.90
N ALA A 40 -3.25 4.99 -15.42
CA ALA A 40 -2.82 4.31 -14.22
C ALA A 40 -2.32 5.31 -13.16
N LEU A 41 -2.18 4.84 -11.93
CA LEU A 41 -1.39 5.55 -10.93
C LEU A 41 0.07 5.14 -11.09
N ARG A 42 0.99 6.07 -10.87
CA ARG A 42 2.43 5.84 -10.94
C ARG A 42 3.10 6.52 -9.75
N PHE A 43 4.11 5.85 -9.22
CA PHE A 43 5.08 6.44 -8.33
C PHE A 43 6.40 6.51 -9.08
N ASP A 44 6.91 7.72 -9.28
CA ASP A 44 8.21 7.99 -9.88
C ASP A 44 9.15 8.51 -8.79
N GLN A 45 10.26 7.80 -8.59
CA GLN A 45 11.22 8.10 -7.54
C GLN A 45 11.94 9.43 -7.78
N ASP A 46 12.21 9.80 -9.02
CA ASP A 46 12.89 11.06 -9.36
C ASP A 46 11.94 12.25 -9.21
N GLU A 47 10.65 12.11 -9.57
CA GLU A 47 9.61 13.10 -9.26
C GLU A 47 9.42 13.26 -7.74
N PHE A 48 9.39 12.15 -7.00
CA PHE A 48 9.30 12.17 -5.55
C PHE A 48 10.48 12.90 -4.91
N ALA A 49 11.70 12.57 -5.35
CA ALA A 49 12.92 13.24 -4.89
C ALA A 49 12.93 14.73 -5.26
N ALA A 50 12.47 15.09 -6.46
CA ALA A 50 12.33 16.48 -6.88
C ALA A 50 11.38 17.27 -5.97
N PHE A 51 10.26 16.64 -5.59
CA PHE A 51 9.34 17.21 -4.62
C PHE A 51 10.01 17.40 -3.25
N ASP A 52 10.64 16.38 -2.69
CA ASP A 52 11.22 16.44 -1.35
C ASP A 52 12.36 17.49 -1.25
N LEU A 53 13.28 17.47 -2.23
CA LEU A 53 14.48 18.30 -2.26
C LEU A 53 14.20 19.77 -2.65
N PHE A 54 13.38 20.01 -3.67
CA PHE A 54 13.31 21.33 -4.31
C PHE A 54 11.97 22.06 -4.13
N ILE A 55 10.86 21.31 -3.94
CA ILE A 55 9.53 21.89 -3.70
C ILE A 55 9.25 22.00 -2.20
N LEU A 56 9.26 20.87 -1.50
CA LEU A 56 9.10 20.81 -0.05
C LEU A 56 10.31 21.40 0.66
N ARG A 57 11.51 21.18 0.11
CA ARG A 57 12.79 21.61 0.68
C ARG A 57 12.92 21.14 2.13
N ARG A 58 12.65 19.86 2.35
CA ARG A 58 12.70 19.27 3.69
C ARG A 58 14.12 19.34 4.23
N GLU A 59 14.25 19.81 5.46
CA GLU A 59 15.53 19.85 6.16
C GLU A 59 16.11 18.42 6.30
N GLY A 60 17.39 18.26 5.98
CA GLY A 60 18.07 16.96 6.02
C GLY A 60 17.82 16.03 4.82
N ALA A 61 16.89 16.35 3.92
CA ALA A 61 16.55 15.47 2.79
C ALA A 61 17.75 15.11 1.92
N GLY A 62 18.69 16.05 1.70
CA GLY A 62 19.90 15.80 0.91
C GLY A 62 20.81 14.69 1.43
N GLU A 63 20.66 14.24 2.68
CA GLU A 63 21.42 13.14 3.26
C GLU A 63 20.81 11.76 2.93
N GLU A 64 19.57 11.72 2.45
CA GLU A 64 18.82 10.49 2.15
C GLU A 64 18.87 10.09 0.67
N TYR A 65 19.47 10.93 -0.18
CA TYR A 65 19.60 10.68 -1.62
C TYR A 65 21.07 10.62 -2.02
N THR A 66 21.39 9.76 -2.99
CA THR A 66 22.71 9.71 -3.63
C THR A 66 22.95 10.95 -4.50
N ALA A 67 24.21 11.25 -4.82
CA ALA A 67 24.55 12.36 -5.71
C ALA A 67 23.86 12.24 -7.08
N ASP A 68 23.77 11.03 -7.62
CA ASP A 68 23.09 10.76 -8.89
C ASP A 68 21.58 11.00 -8.79
N GLU A 69 20.94 10.60 -7.69
CA GLU A 69 19.52 10.86 -7.44
C GLU A 69 19.21 12.34 -7.29
N ILE A 70 20.07 13.08 -6.59
CA ILE A 70 19.92 14.54 -6.46
C ILE A 70 20.01 15.20 -7.83
N GLU A 71 20.93 14.77 -8.69
CA GLU A 71 21.07 15.32 -10.04
C GLU A 71 19.87 14.97 -10.93
N ARG A 72 19.37 13.72 -10.91
CA ARG A 72 18.16 13.36 -11.66
C ARG A 72 16.93 14.13 -11.17
N ALA A 73 16.75 14.23 -9.85
CA ALA A 73 15.69 15.01 -9.23
C ALA A 73 15.78 16.50 -9.63
N ARG A 74 16.99 17.06 -9.71
CA ARG A 74 17.20 18.45 -10.14
C ARG A 74 16.81 18.63 -11.61
N LEU A 75 17.21 17.71 -12.48
CA LEU A 75 16.81 17.75 -13.90
C LEU A 75 15.29 17.67 -14.07
N VAL A 76 14.62 16.81 -13.28
CA VAL A 76 13.16 16.72 -13.23
C VAL A 76 12.55 18.05 -12.77
N PHE A 77 13.04 18.62 -11.67
CA PHE A 77 12.55 19.90 -11.13
C PHE A 77 12.75 21.07 -12.10
N ASP A 78 13.94 21.20 -12.69
CA ASP A 78 14.28 22.28 -13.62
C ASP A 78 13.43 22.23 -14.91
N ALA A 79 12.91 21.04 -15.26
CA ALA A 79 12.00 20.85 -16.39
C ALA A 79 10.51 21.09 -16.06
N MET A 80 10.14 21.14 -14.77
CA MET A 80 8.75 21.35 -14.36
C MET A 80 8.30 22.79 -14.60
N THR A 81 7.07 22.94 -15.09
CA THR A 81 6.38 24.23 -15.00
C THR A 81 5.85 24.44 -13.58
N GLU A 82 5.46 25.68 -13.25
CA GLU A 82 4.78 25.97 -11.97
C GLU A 82 3.50 25.14 -11.80
N MET A 83 2.80 24.84 -12.90
CA MET A 83 1.61 23.99 -12.88
C MET A 83 1.93 22.53 -12.56
N ASP A 84 3.03 22.01 -13.08
CA ASP A 84 3.48 20.64 -12.83
C ASP A 84 3.89 20.48 -11.37
N ALA A 85 4.71 21.40 -10.84
CA ALA A 85 5.11 21.43 -9.44
C ALA A 85 3.90 21.52 -8.49
N ALA A 86 2.91 22.36 -8.83
CA ALA A 86 1.67 22.46 -8.05
C ALA A 86 0.81 21.19 -8.15
N SER A 87 0.81 20.49 -9.29
CA SER A 87 0.09 19.23 -9.48
C SER A 87 0.71 18.08 -8.69
N LEU A 88 2.04 17.95 -8.75
CA LEU A 88 2.79 16.99 -7.96
C LEU A 88 2.59 17.22 -6.45
N THR A 89 2.65 18.49 -6.04
CA THR A 89 2.37 18.90 -4.65
C THR A 89 0.97 18.45 -4.20
N ARG A 90 -0.07 18.74 -4.99
CA ARG A 90 -1.44 18.30 -4.67
C ARG A 90 -1.55 16.78 -4.59
N THR A 91 -0.89 16.07 -5.50
CA THR A 91 -0.92 14.61 -5.57
C THR A 91 -0.30 13.96 -4.34
N ILE A 92 0.91 14.37 -3.95
CA ILE A 92 1.61 13.81 -2.79
C ILE A 92 0.91 14.19 -1.48
N ILE A 93 0.51 15.45 -1.34
CA ILE A 93 -0.09 15.96 -0.10
C ILE A 93 -1.53 15.46 0.10
N ALA A 94 -2.24 15.07 -0.97
CA ALA A 94 -3.57 14.45 -0.86
C ALA A 94 -3.56 13.12 -0.08
N GLY A 95 -2.40 12.49 0.12
CA GLY A 95 -2.23 11.28 0.93
C GLY A 95 -2.27 11.51 2.46
N LEU A 96 -2.46 12.75 2.93
CA LEU A 96 -2.52 13.06 4.36
C LEU A 96 -3.84 12.56 5.02
N PRO A 97 -3.78 11.77 6.10
CA PRO A 97 -4.95 11.31 6.84
C PRO A 97 -5.71 12.48 7.49
N GLY A 98 -7.02 12.54 7.28
CA GLY A 98 -7.92 13.26 8.18
C GLY A 98 -8.47 14.62 7.71
N LYS A 99 -8.25 15.06 6.46
CA LYS A 99 -9.04 16.15 5.86
C LYS A 99 -9.63 15.69 4.53
N MET A 100 -10.92 15.39 4.53
CA MET A 100 -11.67 15.10 3.30
C MET A 100 -12.14 16.37 2.56
N THR A 101 -11.91 17.57 3.13
CA THR A 101 -12.55 18.81 2.64
C THR A 101 -11.62 20.02 2.47
N ASP A 102 -10.48 20.09 3.16
CA ASP A 102 -9.50 21.19 3.00
C ASP A 102 -8.15 20.63 2.53
N ALA A 103 -7.63 21.17 1.42
CA ALA A 103 -6.30 20.82 0.93
C ALA A 103 -5.24 21.23 1.97
N TYR A 104 -4.40 20.30 2.40
CA TYR A 104 -3.27 20.63 3.25
C TYR A 104 -2.28 21.51 2.48
N SER A 105 -1.69 22.48 3.17
CA SER A 105 -0.59 23.27 2.64
C SER A 105 0.76 22.54 2.81
N LEU A 106 1.79 22.98 2.08
CA LEU A 106 3.17 22.52 2.32
C LEU A 106 3.62 22.75 3.76
N GLU A 107 3.13 23.82 4.40
CA GLU A 107 3.50 24.14 5.78
C GLU A 107 2.81 23.23 6.80
N ASP A 108 1.55 22.88 6.56
CA ASP A 108 0.87 21.84 7.34
C ASP A 108 1.62 20.52 7.23
N PHE A 109 2.11 20.21 6.02
CA PHE A 109 2.86 18.99 5.76
C PHE A 109 4.20 18.97 6.50
N ARG A 110 5.01 20.04 6.41
CA ARG A 110 6.24 20.20 7.21
C ARG A 110 5.97 20.06 8.71
N SER A 111 4.92 20.72 9.19
CA SER A 111 4.51 20.64 10.60
C SER A 111 4.14 19.22 11.01
N ALA A 112 3.48 18.47 10.13
CA ALA A 112 3.13 17.08 10.38
C ALA A 112 4.36 16.18 10.45
N LEU A 113 5.34 16.36 9.54
CA LEU A 113 6.63 15.67 9.54
C LEU A 113 7.43 15.97 10.81
N ALA A 114 7.48 17.23 11.24
CA ALA A 114 8.23 17.66 12.43
C ALA A 114 7.78 16.96 13.72
N ARG A 115 6.53 16.49 13.81
CA ARG A 115 6.04 15.70 14.97
C ARG A 115 6.70 14.33 15.10
N TYR A 116 7.33 13.84 14.03
CA TYR A 116 8.04 12.57 14.00
C TYR A 116 9.56 12.74 14.10
N ALA A 117 10.06 13.97 14.34
CA ALA A 117 11.48 14.20 14.56
C ALA A 117 12.04 13.29 15.66
N GLY A 118 13.10 12.54 15.34
CA GLY A 118 13.74 11.58 16.24
C GLY A 118 12.99 10.27 16.46
N ILE A 119 11.91 10.00 15.70
CA ILE A 119 11.25 8.68 15.69
C ILE A 119 11.89 7.83 14.59
N ASP A 120 12.75 6.91 14.98
CA ASP A 120 13.34 5.89 14.10
C ASP A 120 12.44 4.63 13.99
N HIS A 121 12.86 3.64 13.18
CA HIS A 121 12.12 2.36 13.04
C HIS A 121 11.87 1.67 14.36
N ALA A 122 12.87 1.66 15.25
CA ALA A 122 12.75 1.00 16.55
C ALA A 122 11.68 1.68 17.41
N LYS A 123 11.66 3.00 17.44
CA LYS A 123 10.67 3.77 18.19
C LYS A 123 9.29 3.67 17.59
N LEU A 124 9.15 3.76 16.26
CA LEU A 124 7.85 3.60 15.61
C LEU A 124 7.28 2.19 15.85
N ARG A 125 8.12 1.16 15.79
CA ARG A 125 7.74 -0.23 16.09
C ARG A 125 7.32 -0.41 17.56
N GLN A 126 8.03 0.21 18.51
CA GLN A 126 7.59 0.22 19.91
C GLN A 126 6.21 0.88 20.07
N ASN A 127 5.93 1.95 19.34
CA ASN A 127 4.63 2.60 19.37
C ASN A 127 3.52 1.68 18.81
N LEU A 128 3.80 0.98 17.70
CA LEU A 128 2.89 -0.03 17.15
C LEU A 128 2.63 -1.15 18.18
N PHE A 129 3.67 -1.65 18.83
CA PHE A 129 3.53 -2.68 19.86
C PHE A 129 2.71 -2.20 21.06
N ALA A 130 2.92 -0.97 21.51
CA ALA A 130 2.15 -0.38 22.59
C ALA A 130 0.67 -0.22 22.23
N PHE A 131 0.36 0.13 20.98
CA PHE A 131 -1.01 0.16 20.47
C PHE A 131 -1.63 -1.24 20.44
N LEU A 132 -0.99 -2.20 19.78
CA LEU A 132 -1.54 -3.53 19.58
C LEU A 132 -1.62 -4.36 20.86
N SER A 133 -0.69 -4.20 21.80
CA SER A 133 -0.77 -4.86 23.11
C SER A 133 -2.05 -4.51 23.88
N LYS A 134 -2.64 -3.34 23.59
CA LYS A 134 -3.94 -2.92 24.15
C LYS A 134 -5.12 -3.37 23.30
N VAL A 135 -4.98 -3.45 21.99
CA VAL A 135 -6.11 -3.72 21.07
C VAL A 135 -6.35 -5.22 20.91
N LEU A 136 -5.28 -6.01 20.76
CA LEU A 136 -5.36 -7.43 20.43
C LEU A 136 -6.15 -8.28 21.44
N PRO A 137 -6.01 -8.10 22.77
CA PRO A 137 -6.81 -8.88 23.73
C PRO A 137 -8.31 -8.64 23.58
N HIS A 138 -8.72 -7.42 23.21
CA HIS A 138 -10.12 -7.09 22.96
C HIS A 138 -10.60 -7.66 21.62
N ALA A 139 -9.78 -7.55 20.58
CA ALA A 139 -10.07 -8.13 19.28
C ALA A 139 -10.29 -9.64 19.39
N GLU A 140 -9.39 -10.35 20.08
CA GLU A 140 -9.48 -11.79 20.30
C GLU A 140 -10.72 -12.19 21.10
N LYS A 141 -11.05 -11.47 22.18
CA LYS A 141 -12.26 -11.71 22.98
C LYS A 141 -13.55 -11.58 22.17
N LEU A 142 -13.54 -10.75 21.14
CA LEU A 142 -14.70 -10.45 20.30
C LEU A 142 -14.70 -11.24 18.97
N ASP A 143 -13.76 -12.19 18.80
CA ASP A 143 -13.49 -12.89 17.52
C ASP A 143 -13.32 -11.92 16.33
N VAL A 144 -12.71 -10.76 16.60
CA VAL A 144 -12.32 -9.78 15.58
C VAL A 144 -10.87 -10.03 15.17
N ARG A 145 -10.64 -10.02 13.86
CA ARG A 145 -9.35 -10.19 13.20
C ARG A 145 -8.87 -8.84 12.69
N LEU A 146 -7.72 -8.40 13.16
CA LEU A 146 -7.06 -7.18 12.69
C LEU A 146 -6.11 -7.54 11.56
N ALA A 147 -6.23 -6.86 10.43
CA ALA A 147 -5.48 -7.11 9.21
C ALA A 147 -4.63 -5.89 8.86
N ILE A 148 -3.39 -5.80 9.38
CA ILE A 148 -2.52 -4.66 9.10
C ILE A 148 -2.15 -4.64 7.61
N HIS A 149 -2.40 -3.51 6.96
CA HIS A 149 -2.00 -3.24 5.59
C HIS A 149 -0.53 -2.81 5.56
N PRO A 150 0.25 -3.25 4.56
CA PRO A 150 1.62 -2.78 4.38
C PRO A 150 1.71 -1.28 4.10
N ASP A 151 2.89 -0.74 4.33
CA ASP A 151 3.22 0.63 3.94
C ASP A 151 3.29 0.75 2.41
N ASP A 152 2.61 1.72 1.79
CA ASP A 152 2.55 1.91 0.33
C ASP A 152 3.16 3.26 -0.11
N PRO A 153 4.35 3.31 -0.71
CA PRO A 153 5.23 2.19 -1.03
C PRO A 153 5.98 1.60 0.20
N PRO A 154 6.49 0.36 0.10
CA PRO A 154 7.09 -0.37 1.22
C PRO A 154 8.57 -0.01 1.46
N TRP A 155 8.87 1.28 1.62
CA TRP A 155 10.18 1.82 1.99
C TRP A 155 10.04 3.20 2.63
N ASP A 156 11.06 3.63 3.38
CA ASP A 156 11.09 4.92 4.06
C ASP A 156 10.91 6.10 3.10
N MET A 157 10.26 7.15 3.58
CA MET A 157 10.03 8.37 2.80
C MET A 157 9.92 9.60 3.70
N PHE A 158 10.40 10.74 3.21
CA PHE A 158 10.40 12.01 3.95
C PHE A 158 11.14 11.95 5.30
N GLY A 159 12.18 11.10 5.42
CA GLY A 159 12.85 10.84 6.69
C GLY A 159 12.00 10.10 7.72
N LEU A 160 10.84 9.58 7.31
CA LEU A 160 9.95 8.81 8.18
C LEU A 160 10.19 7.31 8.00
N PRO A 161 10.32 6.54 9.09
CA PRO A 161 10.45 5.10 9.03
C PRO A 161 9.13 4.44 8.61
N ARG A 162 9.20 3.42 7.75
CA ARG A 162 8.11 2.50 7.46
C ARG A 162 8.49 1.10 7.97
N ILE A 163 7.53 0.42 8.62
CA ILE A 163 7.82 -0.71 9.53
C ILE A 163 6.95 -1.94 9.26
N ILE A 164 6.13 -1.93 8.20
CA ILE A 164 5.36 -3.08 7.69
C ILE A 164 5.63 -3.16 6.18
N CYS A 165 6.89 -3.42 5.82
CA CYS A 165 7.37 -3.38 4.44
C CYS A 165 7.80 -4.76 3.92
N THR A 166 8.27 -5.63 4.82
CA THR A 166 8.97 -6.88 4.48
C THR A 166 8.50 -8.07 5.34
N PRO A 167 8.80 -9.32 4.95
CA PRO A 167 8.64 -10.49 5.82
C PRO A 167 9.30 -10.32 7.20
N ASP A 168 10.51 -9.76 7.25
CA ASP A 168 11.23 -9.54 8.52
C ASP A 168 10.44 -8.66 9.49
N ASP A 169 9.76 -7.62 8.99
CA ASP A 169 8.88 -6.78 9.80
C ASP A 169 7.69 -7.57 10.38
N LEU A 170 7.10 -8.45 9.57
CA LEU A 170 5.98 -9.30 9.98
C LEU A 170 6.41 -10.35 11.01
N ASP A 171 7.58 -10.96 10.82
CA ASP A 171 8.15 -11.93 11.75
C ASP A 171 8.42 -11.29 13.11
N ILE A 172 9.00 -10.09 13.11
CA ILE A 172 9.20 -9.31 14.33
C ILE A 172 7.86 -8.97 14.99
N LEU A 173 6.85 -8.55 14.22
CA LEU A 173 5.51 -8.24 14.72
C LEU A 173 4.86 -9.45 15.40
N PHE A 174 4.78 -10.59 14.71
CA PHE A 174 4.09 -11.78 15.21
C PHE A 174 4.85 -12.48 16.33
N LYS A 175 6.19 -12.42 16.33
CA LYS A 175 6.99 -12.93 17.44
C LYS A 175 6.70 -12.18 18.75
N ASN A 176 6.56 -10.86 18.69
CA ASN A 176 6.29 -10.05 19.89
C ASN A 176 4.81 -10.05 20.28
N LEU A 177 3.90 -10.20 19.32
CA LEU A 177 2.45 -10.14 19.53
C LEU A 177 1.76 -11.35 18.85
N PRO A 178 1.82 -12.53 19.48
CA PRO A 178 1.43 -13.79 18.83
C PRO A 178 -0.09 -14.05 18.79
N SER A 179 -0.93 -13.16 19.33
CA SER A 179 -2.40 -13.32 19.31
C SER A 179 -2.90 -13.63 17.90
N PRO A 180 -3.77 -14.64 17.69
CA PRO A 180 -4.31 -14.98 16.36
C PRO A 180 -5.14 -13.85 15.73
N ALA A 181 -5.67 -12.93 16.55
CA ALA A 181 -6.33 -11.71 16.07
C ALA A 181 -5.35 -10.75 15.38
N ASN A 182 -4.04 -10.90 15.60
CA ASN A 182 -3.00 -10.15 14.89
C ASN A 182 -2.68 -10.82 13.56
N GLY A 183 -3.06 -10.18 12.46
CA GLY A 183 -2.77 -10.63 11.12
C GLY A 183 -2.55 -9.49 10.14
N ILE A 184 -2.49 -9.82 8.86
CA ILE A 184 -2.18 -8.91 7.77
C ILE A 184 -3.31 -8.86 6.75
N THR A 185 -3.39 -7.69 6.10
CA THR A 185 -3.91 -7.60 4.75
C THR A 185 -2.76 -7.89 3.79
N LEU A 186 -2.80 -9.03 3.10
CA LEU A 186 -1.82 -9.34 2.06
C LEU A 186 -2.13 -8.48 0.82
N CYS A 187 -1.54 -7.28 0.75
CA CYS A 187 -1.61 -6.44 -0.43
C CYS A 187 -0.44 -6.74 -1.36
N VAL A 188 -0.69 -7.60 -2.36
CA VAL A 188 0.36 -8.01 -3.31
C VAL A 188 0.86 -6.84 -4.14
N GLY A 189 -0.01 -5.86 -4.43
CA GLY A 189 0.40 -4.66 -5.16
C GLY A 189 1.39 -3.81 -4.37
N THR A 190 1.20 -3.68 -3.06
CA THR A 190 2.10 -2.88 -2.22
C THR A 190 3.39 -3.64 -1.92
N TYR A 191 3.31 -4.87 -1.41
CA TYR A 191 4.51 -5.67 -1.15
C TYR A 191 5.32 -5.93 -2.43
N GLY A 192 4.66 -6.02 -3.59
CA GLY A 192 5.28 -6.23 -4.90
C GLY A 192 5.89 -4.99 -5.55
N SER A 193 5.72 -3.80 -4.96
CA SER A 193 6.41 -2.59 -5.43
C SER A 193 7.93 -2.65 -5.23
N ARG A 194 8.43 -3.62 -4.46
CA ARG A 194 9.87 -3.91 -4.29
C ARG A 194 10.20 -5.34 -4.75
N PRO A 195 11.40 -5.59 -5.31
CA PRO A 195 11.72 -6.87 -5.93
C PRO A 195 12.10 -7.99 -4.96
N ASP A 196 12.45 -7.66 -3.72
CA ASP A 196 12.96 -8.59 -2.70
C ASP A 196 11.86 -9.24 -1.84
N ASN A 197 10.59 -8.90 -2.08
CA ASN A 197 9.45 -9.57 -1.46
C ASN A 197 8.93 -10.71 -2.38
N ASP A 198 9.07 -11.95 -1.94
CA ASP A 198 8.48 -13.12 -2.61
C ASP A 198 7.01 -13.29 -2.19
N LEU A 199 6.09 -12.77 -3.00
CA LEU A 199 4.66 -12.74 -2.67
C LEU A 199 4.02 -14.13 -2.60
N PRO A 200 4.28 -15.06 -3.54
CA PRO A 200 3.89 -16.46 -3.37
C PRO A 200 4.37 -17.08 -2.06
N GLN A 201 5.62 -16.85 -1.68
CA GLN A 201 6.19 -17.39 -0.45
C GLN A 201 5.55 -16.74 0.80
N MET A 202 5.36 -15.42 0.81
CA MET A 202 4.62 -14.72 1.87
C MET A 202 3.20 -15.27 2.02
N ALA A 203 2.50 -15.56 0.92
CA ALA A 203 1.18 -16.16 0.95
C ALA A 203 1.18 -17.55 1.62
N ARG A 204 2.27 -18.32 1.49
CA ARG A 204 2.45 -19.60 2.21
C ARG A 204 2.82 -19.41 3.67
N ASP A 205 3.84 -18.61 3.96
CA ASP A 205 4.46 -18.52 5.29
C ASP A 205 3.52 -17.87 6.30
N TYR A 206 2.75 -16.87 5.86
CA TYR A 206 1.80 -16.15 6.71
C TYR A 206 0.38 -16.71 6.64
N ARG A 207 0.20 -17.98 6.23
CA ARG A 207 -1.12 -18.61 6.03
C ARG A 207 -2.11 -18.39 7.17
N ASP A 208 -1.65 -18.47 8.42
CA ASP A 208 -2.50 -18.39 9.62
C ASP A 208 -2.81 -16.91 9.99
N ARG A 209 -2.07 -15.99 9.38
CA ARG A 209 -2.07 -14.54 9.65
C ARG A 209 -2.72 -13.72 8.55
N ILE A 210 -2.97 -14.27 7.37
CA ILE A 210 -3.69 -13.56 6.31
C ILE A 210 -5.19 -13.55 6.64
N HIS A 211 -5.71 -12.36 6.95
CA HIS A 211 -7.11 -12.14 7.30
C HIS A 211 -7.87 -11.39 6.20
N PHE A 212 -7.15 -10.71 5.32
CA PHE A 212 -7.69 -10.00 4.16
C PHE A 212 -6.64 -9.97 3.04
N ALA A 213 -7.04 -9.84 1.77
CA ALA A 213 -6.09 -9.67 0.67
C ALA A 213 -6.54 -8.62 -0.35
N HIS A 214 -5.57 -7.82 -0.80
CA HIS A 214 -5.73 -6.89 -1.90
C HIS A 214 -4.97 -7.47 -3.08
N LEU A 215 -5.70 -7.81 -4.13
CA LEU A 215 -5.16 -8.45 -5.33
C LEU A 215 -5.18 -7.43 -6.47
N ARG A 216 -4.05 -6.75 -6.70
CA ARG A 216 -3.85 -5.80 -7.82
C ARG A 216 -2.47 -6.01 -8.43
N GLY A 217 -2.29 -5.57 -9.68
CA GLY A 217 -1.02 -5.66 -10.40
C GLY A 217 -0.13 -4.42 -10.19
N VAL A 218 1.18 -4.63 -10.11
CA VAL A 218 2.21 -3.57 -10.19
C VAL A 218 3.33 -4.02 -11.11
N SER A 219 3.86 -3.08 -11.89
CA SER A 219 5.10 -3.28 -12.62
C SER A 219 6.11 -2.22 -12.22
N ARG A 220 7.31 -2.67 -11.86
CA ARG A 220 8.43 -1.81 -11.49
C ARG A 220 9.15 -1.34 -12.75
N ASP A 221 9.77 -0.17 -12.67
CA ASP A 221 10.68 0.28 -13.72
C ASP A 221 11.95 -0.58 -13.68
N PRO A 222 12.36 -1.21 -14.80
CA PRO A 222 13.60 -1.98 -14.86
C PRO A 222 14.85 -1.17 -14.50
N GLU A 223 14.86 0.13 -14.81
CA GLU A 223 16.00 1.02 -14.61
C GLU A 223 16.00 1.64 -13.20
N ASP A 224 14.84 1.72 -12.55
CA ASP A 224 14.70 2.20 -11.16
C ASP A 224 13.67 1.39 -10.38
N GLN A 225 14.15 0.49 -9.52
CA GLN A 225 13.29 -0.40 -8.72
C GLN A 225 12.44 0.33 -7.67
N ARG A 226 12.65 1.63 -7.42
CA ARG A 226 11.77 2.47 -6.58
C ARG A 226 10.70 3.21 -7.38
N THR A 227 10.72 3.09 -8.71
CA THR A 227 9.68 3.58 -9.60
C THR A 227 8.76 2.43 -10.00
N PHE A 228 7.45 2.65 -9.97
CA PHE A 228 6.47 1.64 -10.37
C PHE A 228 5.15 2.24 -10.87
N VAL A 229 4.43 1.46 -11.66
CA VAL A 229 3.10 1.78 -12.18
C VAL A 229 2.09 0.72 -11.75
N GLU A 230 0.87 1.14 -11.44
CA GLU A 230 -0.26 0.22 -11.29
C GLU A 230 -0.49 -0.48 -12.63
N ALA A 231 -0.28 -1.79 -12.66
CA ALA A 231 -0.36 -2.61 -13.87
C ALA A 231 -1.72 -3.30 -14.00
N SER A 232 -1.92 -4.05 -15.09
CA SER A 232 -3.11 -4.90 -15.22
C SER A 232 -3.01 -6.07 -14.25
N HIS A 233 -4.12 -6.51 -13.65
CA HIS A 233 -4.10 -7.49 -12.54
C HIS A 233 -3.37 -8.80 -12.82
N LEU A 234 -3.40 -9.29 -14.07
CA LEU A 234 -2.72 -10.53 -14.50
C LEU A 234 -1.53 -10.28 -15.43
N ASP A 235 -1.30 -9.03 -15.84
CA ASP A 235 -0.19 -8.65 -16.71
C ASP A 235 0.62 -7.59 -15.96
N SER A 236 1.42 -8.09 -15.01
CA SER A 236 2.20 -7.34 -14.03
C SER A 236 3.35 -8.20 -13.52
N ASP A 237 4.20 -7.65 -12.65
CA ASP A 237 5.35 -8.37 -12.10
C ASP A 237 4.96 -9.38 -11.00
N ILE A 238 3.67 -9.47 -10.68
CA ILE A 238 3.13 -10.31 -9.61
C ILE A 238 2.70 -11.66 -10.19
N ASP A 239 3.22 -12.75 -9.62
CA ASP A 239 2.69 -14.11 -9.85
C ASP A 239 1.33 -14.29 -9.12
N MET A 240 0.31 -13.65 -9.67
CA MET A 240 -1.04 -13.60 -9.11
C MET A 240 -1.66 -15.01 -9.03
N VAL A 241 -1.32 -15.89 -9.99
CA VAL A 241 -1.86 -17.25 -10.03
C VAL A 241 -1.36 -18.06 -8.84
N THR A 242 -0.05 -18.02 -8.56
CA THR A 242 0.51 -18.75 -7.43
C THR A 242 0.06 -18.15 -6.09
N VAL A 243 -0.05 -16.81 -5.99
CA VAL A 243 -0.61 -16.19 -4.77
C VAL A 243 -2.05 -16.66 -4.52
N ILE A 244 -2.93 -16.60 -5.53
CA ILE A 244 -4.33 -17.05 -5.39
C ILE A 244 -4.40 -18.52 -5.00
N ARG A 245 -3.55 -19.37 -5.59
CA ARG A 245 -3.44 -20.78 -5.21
C ARG A 245 -3.12 -20.97 -3.73
N HIS A 246 -2.22 -20.17 -3.17
CA HIS A 246 -1.91 -20.21 -1.75
C HIS A 246 -3.03 -19.68 -0.87
N LEU A 247 -3.71 -18.62 -1.28
CA LEU A 247 -4.87 -18.12 -0.53
C LEU A 247 -5.96 -19.18 -0.44
N ILE A 248 -6.29 -19.87 -1.54
CA ILE A 248 -7.28 -20.97 -1.55
C ILE A 248 -6.82 -22.14 -0.66
N GLU A 249 -5.53 -22.50 -0.72
CA GLU A 249 -4.97 -23.53 0.14
C GLU A 249 -5.06 -23.16 1.62
N ASN A 250 -4.80 -21.89 1.96
CA ASN A 250 -4.89 -21.35 3.31
C ASN A 250 -6.34 -21.38 3.82
N GLU A 251 -7.32 -21.01 2.99
CA GLU A 251 -8.74 -21.11 3.37
C GLU A 251 -9.12 -22.54 3.74
N ARG A 252 -8.68 -23.52 2.94
CA ARG A 252 -8.93 -24.94 3.18
C ARG A 252 -8.26 -25.44 4.47
N ILE A 253 -7.00 -25.08 4.70
CA ILE A 253 -6.23 -25.51 5.88
C ILE A 253 -6.82 -24.89 7.16
N ASN A 254 -7.18 -23.61 7.11
CA ASN A 254 -7.64 -22.86 8.27
C ASN A 254 -9.15 -22.98 8.51
N GLY A 255 -9.89 -23.56 7.55
CA GLY A 255 -11.34 -23.69 7.60
C GLY A 255 -12.04 -22.33 7.68
N ARG A 256 -11.45 -21.28 7.08
CA ARG A 256 -11.98 -19.91 7.10
C ARG A 256 -11.79 -19.25 5.74
N GLU A 257 -12.75 -18.41 5.35
CA GLU A 257 -12.62 -17.59 4.16
C GLU A 257 -11.59 -16.45 4.37
N ILE A 258 -10.89 -16.10 3.30
CA ILE A 258 -10.04 -14.91 3.20
C ILE A 258 -10.75 -13.96 2.25
N PHE A 259 -11.28 -12.85 2.79
CA PHE A 259 -11.90 -11.85 1.95
C PHE A 259 -10.87 -11.24 1.00
N ILE A 260 -11.29 -10.94 -0.23
CA ILE A 260 -10.45 -10.32 -1.24
C ILE A 260 -11.11 -9.08 -1.83
N ARG A 261 -10.31 -8.14 -2.31
CA ARG A 261 -10.75 -7.09 -3.24
C ARG A 261 -9.72 -6.88 -4.36
N PRO A 262 -10.14 -6.41 -5.55
CA PRO A 262 -9.22 -6.11 -6.66
C PRO A 262 -8.36 -4.85 -6.40
N ASP A 263 -8.56 -4.20 -5.26
CA ASP A 263 -7.92 -2.96 -4.83
C ASP A 263 -8.05 -1.82 -5.85
N HIS A 264 -6.99 -1.48 -6.58
CA HIS A 264 -6.98 -0.45 -7.61
C HIS A 264 -7.29 -0.99 -9.01
N GLY A 265 -7.77 -0.13 -9.89
CA GLY A 265 -7.94 -0.43 -11.31
C GLY A 265 -7.68 0.80 -12.17
N HIS A 266 -7.33 0.57 -13.43
CA HIS A 266 -7.10 1.65 -14.39
C HIS A 266 -8.36 2.49 -14.62
N LEU A 267 -8.15 3.78 -14.85
CA LEU A 267 -9.19 4.66 -15.34
C LEU A 267 -9.33 4.43 -16.86
N MET A 268 -10.46 3.85 -17.28
CA MET A 268 -10.67 3.43 -18.67
C MET A 268 -12.13 3.53 -19.11
N MET A 269 -12.32 3.52 -20.43
CA MET A 269 -13.63 3.52 -21.08
C MET A 269 -14.53 4.67 -20.57
N GLY A 270 -15.80 4.37 -20.27
CA GLY A 270 -16.79 5.35 -19.82
C GLY A 270 -16.46 6.07 -18.51
N ASP A 271 -15.50 5.58 -17.74
CA ASP A 271 -15.09 6.24 -16.49
C ASP A 271 -14.13 7.42 -16.74
N VAL A 272 -13.41 7.46 -17.88
CA VAL A 272 -12.42 8.52 -18.18
C VAL A 272 -13.02 9.92 -18.09
N ASN A 273 -14.29 10.06 -18.49
CA ASN A 273 -15.01 11.34 -18.53
C ASN A 273 -15.84 11.61 -17.26
N ARG A 274 -15.66 10.82 -16.19
CA ARG A 274 -16.40 10.95 -14.92
C ARG A 274 -15.49 11.45 -13.81
N ALA A 275 -16.09 12.08 -12.81
CA ALA A 275 -15.40 12.31 -11.54
C ALA A 275 -15.17 10.97 -10.85
N ASN A 276 -13.91 10.65 -10.56
CA ASN A 276 -13.50 9.40 -9.92
C ASN A 276 -12.46 9.68 -8.85
N ASN A 277 -12.44 8.83 -7.83
CA ASN A 277 -11.30 8.74 -6.92
C ASN A 277 -10.16 8.02 -7.66
N PRO A 278 -8.92 8.55 -7.63
CA PRO A 278 -7.77 7.94 -8.33
C PRO A 278 -7.59 6.46 -7.97
N GLY A 279 -7.52 5.58 -8.98
CA GLY A 279 -7.41 4.12 -8.78
C GLY A 279 -8.72 3.40 -8.41
N TYR A 280 -9.80 4.13 -8.11
CA TYR A 280 -11.08 3.59 -7.64
C TYR A 280 -12.23 3.69 -8.66
N SER A 281 -11.93 3.98 -9.93
CA SER A 281 -12.90 3.86 -11.02
C SER A 281 -13.54 2.46 -11.05
N ALA A 282 -14.77 2.37 -11.53
CA ALA A 282 -15.55 1.15 -11.45
C ALA A 282 -15.12 0.12 -12.50
N ILE A 283 -14.93 0.54 -13.75
CA ILE A 283 -14.67 -0.35 -14.89
C ILE A 283 -13.34 -1.07 -14.73
N GLY A 284 -12.26 -0.36 -14.38
CA GLY A 284 -10.94 -0.97 -14.18
C GLY A 284 -10.92 -1.98 -13.04
N ARG A 285 -11.55 -1.66 -11.90
CA ARG A 285 -11.65 -2.60 -10.77
C ARG A 285 -12.56 -3.79 -11.06
N MET A 286 -13.64 -3.59 -11.82
CA MET A 286 -14.51 -4.68 -12.27
C MET A 286 -13.79 -5.63 -13.22
N LYS A 287 -12.96 -5.10 -14.14
CA LYS A 287 -12.07 -5.91 -14.99
C LYS A 287 -11.14 -6.77 -14.13
N GLY A 288 -10.41 -6.14 -13.21
CA GLY A 288 -9.48 -6.86 -12.31
C GLY A 288 -10.16 -7.93 -11.47
N LEU A 289 -11.33 -7.62 -10.88
CA LEU A 289 -12.12 -8.60 -10.13
C LEU A 289 -12.57 -9.77 -11.01
N SER A 290 -12.92 -9.50 -12.27
CA SER A 290 -13.31 -10.54 -13.22
C SER A 290 -12.14 -11.46 -13.59
N GLU A 291 -10.95 -10.90 -13.78
CA GLU A 291 -9.70 -11.63 -14.01
C GLU A 291 -9.37 -12.54 -12.83
N ILE A 292 -9.35 -11.98 -11.61
CA ILE A 292 -9.10 -12.72 -10.36
C ILE A 292 -10.12 -13.86 -10.17
N ARG A 293 -11.40 -13.59 -10.38
CA ARG A 293 -12.46 -14.61 -10.26
C ARG A 293 -12.27 -15.76 -11.25
N GLY A 294 -11.80 -15.46 -12.46
CA GLY A 294 -11.42 -16.48 -13.44
C GLY A 294 -10.29 -17.39 -12.95
N VAL A 295 -9.23 -16.78 -12.39
CA VAL A 295 -8.11 -17.53 -11.80
C VAL A 295 -8.57 -18.39 -10.62
N ILE A 296 -9.35 -17.83 -9.69
CA ILE A 296 -9.89 -18.59 -8.55
C ILE A 296 -10.68 -19.80 -9.04
N LYS A 297 -11.58 -19.62 -10.02
CA LYS A 297 -12.38 -20.73 -10.54
C LYS A 297 -11.51 -21.82 -11.16
N ALA A 298 -10.55 -21.44 -12.00
CA ALA A 298 -9.67 -22.40 -12.66
C ALA A 298 -8.79 -23.16 -11.66
N VAL A 299 -8.17 -22.45 -10.70
CA VAL A 299 -7.28 -23.05 -9.69
C VAL A 299 -8.04 -23.98 -8.76
N SER A 300 -9.24 -23.60 -8.31
CA SER A 300 -10.08 -24.45 -7.44
C SER A 300 -10.50 -25.76 -8.14
N ASP A 301 -10.82 -25.71 -9.43
CA ASP A 301 -11.23 -26.89 -10.19
C ASP A 301 -10.05 -27.82 -10.47
N LEU A 302 -8.87 -27.27 -10.81
CA LEU A 302 -7.66 -28.05 -11.12
C LEU A 302 -6.98 -28.61 -9.87
N GLY A 303 -7.08 -27.93 -8.72
CA GLY A 303 -6.52 -28.41 -7.44
C GLY A 303 -7.38 -29.45 -6.72
N SER A 304 -8.58 -29.75 -7.24
CA SER A 304 -9.49 -30.78 -6.73
C SER A 304 -9.36 -32.13 -7.45
N ALA A 305 -8.44 -32.23 -8.42
CA ALA A 305 -8.07 -33.46 -9.14
C ALA A 305 -6.74 -34.02 -8.62
#